data_AF-X1UBC0-F1
#
_entry.id   AF-X1UBC0-F1
#
_cell.length_a   1.000
_cell.length_b   1.000
_cell.length_c   1.000
_cell.angle_alpha   90.00
_cell.angle_beta   90.00
_cell.angle_gamma   90.00
#
_symmetry.space_group_name_H-M   'P 1'
#
loop_
_entity.id
_entity.type
_entity.pdbx_description
1 polymer ?
#
loop_
_entity_poly.entity_id
_entity_poly.type
_entity_poly.pdbx_seq_one_letter_code
_entity_poly.pdbx_strand_id
1 'polypeptide(L)'
;MPANLPPQYFEAEKRFREAKTPTDKIDALDDMLAIMPKHKGTDHLKAELRRRIAKLSQTIDKKAATQRASMMIDKEGAAQVA
;
A
#
# COMPACT_ATOMS: atom_id res chain seq x y z
N MET A 1 -10.02 6.85 -21.56
CA MET A 1 -11.34 6.39 -22.06
C MET A 1 -12.23 6.15 -20.85
N PRO A 2 -13.56 6.35 -20.95
CA PRO A 2 -14.46 5.85 -19.92
C PRO A 2 -14.39 4.32 -19.92
N ALA A 3 -13.99 3.74 -18.79
CA ALA A 3 -14.02 2.29 -18.59
C ALA A 3 -15.37 1.93 -17.98
N ASN A 4 -16.10 1.00 -18.59
CA ASN A 4 -17.29 0.43 -17.97
C ASN A 4 -16.84 -0.62 -16.96
N LEU A 5 -16.80 -0.24 -15.68
CA LEU A 5 -16.35 -1.10 -14.59
C LEU A 5 -17.54 -1.91 -14.05
N PRO A 6 -17.34 -3.18 -13.67
CA PRO A 6 -18.41 -4.01 -13.13
C PRO A 6 -18.86 -3.50 -11.74
N PRO A 7 -20.10 -3.79 -11.30
CA PRO A 7 -20.60 -3.38 -9.99
C PRO A 7 -19.69 -3.73 -8.80
N GLN A 8 -19.07 -4.92 -8.85
CA GLN A 8 -18.15 -5.43 -7.84
C GLN A 8 -16.92 -4.53 -7.66
N TYR A 9 -16.50 -3.80 -8.71
CA TYR A 9 -15.40 -2.85 -8.62
C TYR A 9 -15.76 -1.70 -7.67
N PHE A 10 -16.99 -1.19 -7.77
CA PHE A 10 -17.45 -0.08 -6.92
C PHE A 10 -17.63 -0.51 -5.46
N GLU A 11 -17.97 -1.78 -5.22
CA GLU A 11 -17.98 -2.36 -3.87
C GLU A 11 -16.56 -2.41 -3.27
N ALA A 12 -15.56 -2.86 -4.04
CA ALA A 12 -14.16 -2.84 -3.63
C ALA A 12 -13.65 -1.41 -3.42
N GLU A 13 -14.05 -0.46 -4.27
CA GLU A 13 -13.73 0.96 -4.09
C GLU A 13 -14.36 1.54 -2.81
N LYS A 14 -15.59 1.14 -2.48
CA LYS A 14 -16.23 1.52 -1.21
C LYS A 14 -15.44 0.98 -0.02
N ARG A 15 -15.02 -0.29 -0.06
CA ARG A 15 -14.15 -0.88 0.97
C ARG A 15 -12.83 -0.10 1.12
N PHE A 16 -12.20 0.27 0.00
CA PHE A 16 -11.00 1.11 0.02
C PHE A 16 -11.22 2.47 0.71
N ARG A 17 -12.38 3.10 0.49
CA ARG A 17 -12.75 4.38 1.13
C ARG A 17 -13.02 4.23 2.63
N GLU A 18 -13.60 3.12 3.05
CA GLU A 18 -13.92 2.82 4.45
C GLU A 18 -12.72 2.28 5.24
N ALA A 19 -11.73 1.72 4.54
CA ALA A 19 -10.52 1.15 5.13
C ALA A 19 -9.71 2.18 5.94
N LYS A 20 -9.40 1.82 7.19
CA LYS A 20 -8.65 2.69 8.12
C LYS A 20 -7.16 2.43 8.09
N THR A 21 -6.75 1.18 7.89
CA THR A 21 -5.35 0.80 7.91
C THR A 21 -4.72 0.82 6.51
N PRO A 22 -3.40 1.04 6.39
CA PRO A 22 -2.70 0.92 5.12
C PRO A 22 -2.80 -0.47 4.48
N THR A 23 -2.87 -1.54 5.29
CA THR A 23 -2.99 -2.93 4.82
C THR A 23 -4.37 -3.18 4.21
N ASP A 24 -5.45 -2.81 4.90
CA ASP A 24 -6.82 -2.96 4.38
C ASP A 24 -7.01 -2.16 3.09
N LYS A 25 -6.32 -1.02 2.97
CA LYS A 25 -6.31 -0.21 1.74
C LYS A 25 -5.58 -0.90 0.60
N ILE A 26 -4.48 -1.61 0.87
CA ILE A 26 -3.76 -2.38 -0.16
C ILE A 26 -4.64 -3.54 -0.64
N ASP A 27 -5.24 -4.29 0.29
CA ASP A 27 -6.11 -5.42 -0.04
C ASP A 27 -7.29 -4.99 -0.93
N ALA A 28 -7.95 -3.87 -0.59
CA ALA A 28 -9.03 -3.33 -1.40
C ALA A 28 -8.56 -2.86 -2.80
N LEU A 29 -7.33 -2.33 -2.92
CA LEU A 29 -6.77 -1.95 -4.23
C LEU A 29 -6.41 -3.18 -5.08
N ASP A 30 -5.97 -4.27 -4.46
CA ASP A 30 -5.72 -5.54 -5.14
C ASP A 30 -7.03 -6.18 -5.62
N ASP A 31 -8.10 -6.14 -4.81
CA ASP A 31 -9.45 -6.55 -5.23
C ASP A 31 -9.92 -5.75 -6.46
N MET A 32 -9.75 -4.43 -6.44
CA MET A 32 -10.07 -3.56 -7.57
C MET A 32 -9.30 -3.94 -8.84
N LEU A 33 -8.01 -4.30 -8.70
CA LEU A 33 -7.18 -4.78 -9.83
C LEU A 33 -7.61 -6.15 -10.35
N ALA A 34 -8.07 -7.04 -9.47
CA ALA A 34 -8.53 -8.38 -9.85
C ALA A 34 -9.85 -8.34 -10.62
N ILE A 35 -10.77 -7.45 -10.22
CA ILE A 35 -12.11 -7.30 -10.80
C ILE A 35 -12.09 -6.51 -12.13
N MET A 36 -11.14 -5.60 -12.28
CA MET A 36 -11.07 -4.70 -13.44
C MET A 36 -10.91 -5.45 -14.78
N PRO A 37 -11.60 -4.99 -15.85
CA PRO A 37 -11.39 -5.52 -17.20
C PRO A 37 -9.94 -5.37 -17.66
N LYS A 38 -9.40 -6.38 -18.36
CA LYS A 38 -8.00 -6.41 -18.85
C LYS A 38 -7.89 -5.95 -20.31
N HIS A 39 -8.31 -4.72 -20.58
CA HIS A 39 -8.27 -4.14 -21.94
C HIS A 39 -7.72 -2.71 -21.93
N LYS A 40 -7.35 -2.19 -23.09
CA LYS A 40 -6.71 -0.87 -23.23
C LYS A 40 -7.44 0.29 -22.52
N GLY A 41 -8.77 0.22 -22.42
CA GLY A 41 -9.59 1.24 -21.75
C GLY A 41 -9.29 1.43 -20.25
N THR A 42 -8.66 0.44 -19.59
CA THR A 42 -8.38 0.44 -18.14
C THR A 42 -6.90 0.57 -17.80
N ASP A 43 -6.01 0.68 -18.80
CA ASP A 43 -4.56 0.71 -18.58
C ASP A 43 -4.12 1.85 -17.65
N HIS A 44 -4.70 3.05 -17.83
CA HIS A 44 -4.43 4.19 -16.96
C HIS A 44 -4.86 3.94 -15.52
N LEU A 45 -6.06 3.39 -15.33
CA LEU A 45 -6.60 3.09 -14.00
C LEU A 45 -5.75 2.01 -13.32
N LYS A 46 -5.38 0.94 -14.04
CA LYS A 46 -4.46 -0.09 -13.56
C LYS A 46 -3.12 0.50 -13.10
N ALA A 47 -2.53 1.40 -13.89
CA ALA A 47 -1.29 2.07 -13.53
C ALA A 47 -1.45 2.93 -12.26
N GLU A 48 -2.57 3.63 -12.14
CA GLU A 48 -2.88 4.43 -10.96
C GLU A 48 -3.03 3.58 -9.70
N LEU A 49 -3.79 2.49 -9.75
CA LEU A 49 -3.97 1.58 -8.60
C LEU A 49 -2.64 0.99 -8.14
N ARG A 50 -1.79 0.52 -9.08
CA ARG A 50 -0.45 0.00 -8.74
C ARG A 50 0.45 1.06 -8.10
N ARG A 51 0.38 2.31 -8.58
CA ARG A 51 1.10 3.43 -7.97
C ARG A 51 0.64 3.69 -6.53
N ARG A 52 -0.67 3.60 -6.27
CA ARG A 52 -1.22 3.75 -4.91
C ARG A 52 -0.76 2.63 -3.98
N ILE A 53 -0.77 1.37 -4.44
CA ILE A 53 -0.26 0.21 -3.67
C ILE A 53 1.21 0.40 -3.32
N ALA A 54 2.05 0.78 -4.28
CA ALA A 54 3.47 1.01 -4.04
C ALA A 54 3.72 2.11 -3.01
N LYS A 55 2.96 3.21 -3.07
CA LYS A 55 3.05 4.30 -2.09
C LYS A 55 2.66 3.84 -0.68
N LEU A 56 1.56 3.08 -0.56
CA LEU A 56 1.11 2.56 0.74
C LEU A 56 2.12 1.56 1.33
N SER A 57 2.65 0.66 0.50
CA SER A 57 3.66 -0.32 0.92
C SER A 57 4.92 0.37 1.47
N GLN A 58 5.44 1.38 0.75
CA GLN A 58 6.58 2.18 1.23
C GLN A 58 6.30 2.89 2.56
N THR A 59 5.06 3.32 2.81
CA THR A 59 4.72 3.95 4.10
C THR A 59 4.70 2.95 5.27
N ILE A 60 4.32 1.70 5.01
CA ILE A 60 4.38 0.62 6.00
C ILE A 60 5.85 0.32 6.32
N ASP A 61 6.67 0.13 5.29
CA ASP A 61 8.11 -0.18 5.44
C ASP A 61 8.85 0.92 6.20
N LYS A 62 8.58 2.20 5.87
CA LYS A 62 9.19 3.34 6.58
C LYS A 62 8.81 3.36 8.06
N LYS A 63 7.54 3.12 8.40
CA LYS A 63 7.10 3.04 9.80
C LYS A 63 7.80 1.90 10.55
N ALA A 64 7.89 0.73 9.93
CA ALA A 64 8.60 -0.41 10.51
C ALA A 64 10.10 -0.13 10.71
N ALA A 65 10.74 0.51 9.74
CA ALA A 65 12.15 0.90 9.83
C ALA A 65 12.39 1.93 10.96
N THR A 66 11.56 2.96 11.07
CA THR A 66 11.65 3.94 12.16
C THR A 66 11.45 3.30 13.53
N GLN A 67 10.46 2.41 13.66
CA GLN A 67 10.24 1.68 14.92
C GLN A 67 11.45 0.83 15.30
N ARG A 68 12.05 0.12 14.34
CA ARG A 68 13.27 -0.68 14.56
C ARG A 68 14.45 0.19 14.98
N ALA A 69 14.63 1.36 14.35
CA ALA A 69 15.67 2.30 14.71
C ALA A 69 15.48 2.84 16.14
N SER A 70 14.25 3.15 16.56
CA SER A 70 13.95 3.58 17.95
C SER A 70 14.14 2.49 19.00
N MET A 71 14.11 1.22 18.60
CA MET A 71 14.37 0.07 19.47
C MET A 71 15.85 -0.31 19.52
N MET A 72 16.70 0.35 18.72
CA MET A 72 18.13 0.13 18.72
C MET A 72 18.73 0.90 19.90
N ILE A 73 19.04 0.18 20.98
CA ILE A 73 19.83 0.74 22.09
C ILE A 73 21.29 0.78 21.61
N ASP A 74 21.87 1.97 21.56
CA ASP A 74 23.29 2.13 21.27
C ASP A 74 24.11 1.36 22.31
N LYS A 75 25.14 0.62 21.86
CA LYS A 75 26.07 -0.05 22.76
C LYS A 75 26.93 1.00 23.45
N GLU A 76 26.46 1.56 24.55
CA GLU A 76 27.32 2.29 25.47
C GLU A 76 28.15 1.30 26.28
N GLY A 77 29.41 1.15 25.87
CA GLY A 77 30.43 0.43 26.62
C GLY A 77 31.67 1.30 26.69
N ALA A 78 31.99 1.79 27.88
CA ALA A 78 33.30 2.34 28.21
C ALA A 78 34.32 1.20 28.16
N ALA A 79 34.79 0.84 26.96
CA ALA A 79 35.94 -0.04 26.81
C ALA A 79 37.20 0.79 27.06
N GLN A 80 37.63 0.71 28.31
CA GLN A 80 38.81 1.30 28.92
C GLN A 80 40.08 1.15 28.08
N VAL A 81 40.87 2.23 28.08
CA VAL A 81 42.24 2.35 27.54
C VAL A 81 43.17 1.33 28.20
N ALA A 82 43.94 0.61 27.38
CA ALA A 82 45.24 0.02 27.72
C ALA A 82 46.14 0.02 26.48
#